data_AF-A0A832MIJ9-F1
#
_entry.id   AF-A0A832MIJ9-F1
#
_cell.length_a   1.000
_cell.length_b   1.000
_cell.length_c   1.000
_cell.angle_alpha   90.00
_cell.angle_beta   90.00
_cell.angle_gamma   90.00
#
_symmetry.space_group_name_H-M   'P 1'
#
loop_
_entity.id
_entity.type
_entity.pdbx_description
1 polymer ?
#
loop_
_entity_poly.entity_id
_entity_poly.type
_entity_poly.pdbx_seq_one_letter_code
_entity_poly.pdbx_strand_id
1 'polypeptide(L)' 'MLAKKGEKYKCEKCGLVVVVDEDCGCAECDLICCEVPMKPVKAKAKK' A
#
# COMPACT_ATOMS: atom_id res chain seq x y z
N MET A 1 -10.89 1.58 -2.44
CA MET A 1 -9.88 0.78 -3.15
C MET A 1 -9.27 -0.18 -2.16
N LEU A 2 -9.54 -1.48 -2.27
CA LEU A 2 -9.13 -2.48 -1.28
C LEU A 2 -7.65 -2.85 -1.45
N ALA A 3 -6.83 -2.57 -0.44
CA ALA A 3 -5.42 -2.99 -0.41
C ALA A 3 -5.36 -4.53 -0.37
N LYS A 4 -4.84 -5.14 -1.45
CA LYS A 4 -4.73 -6.60 -1.60
C LYS A 4 -3.37 -7.10 -1.12
N LYS A 5 -3.35 -8.32 -0.58
CA LYS A 5 -2.12 -9.06 -0.31
C LYS A 5 -1.16 -9.01 -1.49
N GLY A 6 0.07 -8.60 -1.22
CA GLY A 6 1.14 -8.43 -2.21
C GLY A 6 1.20 -7.05 -2.88
N GLU A 7 0.21 -6.16 -2.67
CA GLU A 7 0.32 -4.78 -3.12
C GLU A 7 1.37 -4.03 -2.34
N LYS A 8 2.10 -3.14 -3.03
CA LYS A 8 3.15 -2.32 -2.45
C LYS A 8 2.69 -0.88 -2.42
N TYR A 9 2.99 -0.20 -1.32
CA TYR A 9 2.70 1.21 -1.14
C TYR A 9 3.97 1.96 -0.80
N LYS A 10 4.12 3.16 -1.33
CA LYS A 10 5.27 4.03 -1.08
C LYS A 10 4.82 5.37 -0.53
N CYS A 11 5.47 5.80 0.55
CA CYS A 11 5.40 7.17 1.03
C CYS A 11 6.35 8.03 0.20
N GLU A 12 5.84 9.10 -0.41
CA GLU A 12 6.65 10.02 -1.21
C GLU A 12 7.48 10.99 -0.36
N LYS A 13 7.13 11.18 0.92
CA LYS A 13 7.82 12.12 1.81
C LYS A 13 9.09 11.53 2.42
N CYS A 14 8.99 10.34 3.01
CA CYS A 14 10.12 9.65 3.66
C CYS A 14 10.72 8.50 2.81
N GLY A 15 10.05 8.10 1.73
CA GLY A 15 10.51 7.00 0.86
C GLY A 15 10.20 5.60 1.38
N LEU A 16 9.51 5.46 2.51
CA LEU A 16 9.14 4.18 3.12
C LEU A 16 8.25 3.36 2.18
N VAL A 17 8.60 2.09 1.98
CA VAL A 17 7.85 1.14 1.13
C VAL A 17 7.36 -0.01 2.00
N VAL A 18 6.06 -0.25 1.97
CA VAL A 18 5.42 -1.40 2.64
C VAL A 18 4.81 -2.34 1.60
N VAL A 19 4.71 -3.62 1.95
CA VAL A 19 3.93 -4.61 1.23
C VAL A 19 2.79 -5.07 2.12
N VAL A 20 1.60 -5.25 1.55
CA VAL A 20 0.48 -5.83 2.28
C VAL A 20 0.74 -7.33 2.42
N ASP A 21 1.04 -7.79 3.63
CA ASP A 21 1.29 -9.22 3.88
C ASP A 21 -0.03 -9.99 4.09
N GLU A 22 -0.92 -9.44 4.92
CA GLU A 22 -2.28 -9.94 5.12
C GLU A 22 -3.21 -8.73 5.28
N ASP A 23 -4.39 -8.80 4.65
CA ASP A 23 -5.45 -7.82 4.85
C ASP A 23 -6.40 -8.30 5.96
N CYS A 24 -6.93 -7.35 6.73
CA CYS A 24 -7.89 -7.62 7.80
C CYS A 24 -9.22 -8.20 7.28
N GLY A 25 -9.53 -8.04 5.99
CA GLY A 25 -10.83 -8.38 5.40
C GLY A 25 -12.02 -7.58 5.95
N CYS A 26 -11.80 -6.72 6.95
CA CYS A 26 -12.84 -6.12 7.77
C CYS A 26 -13.34 -4.76 7.25
N ALA A 27 -12.48 -3.98 6.61
CA ALA A 27 -12.80 -2.66 6.06
C ALA A 27 -11.75 -2.20 5.05
N GLU A 28 -12.14 -1.24 4.21
CA GLU A 28 -11.18 -0.50 3.38
C GLU A 28 -10.31 0.38 4.30
N CYS A 29 -9.01 0.09 4.36
CA CYS A 29 -8.04 0.87 5.12
C CYS A 29 -7.18 1.73 4.20
N ASP A 30 -7.16 3.03 4.45
CA ASP A 30 -6.20 3.95 3.82
C ASP A 30 -4.85 3.89 4.56
N LEU A 31 -3.77 3.64 3.82
CA LEU A 31 -2.41 3.70 4.36
C LEU A 31 -1.93 5.14 4.37
N ILE A 32 -1.74 5.72 5.56
CA ILE A 32 -1.22 7.07 5.74
C ILE A 32 0.16 6.98 6.39
N CYS A 33 1.15 7.64 5.78
CA CYS A 33 2.49 7.77 6.32
C CYS A 33 2.94 9.22 6.20
N CYS A 34 3.51 9.80 7.26
CA CYS A 34 3.89 11.21 7.28
C CYS A 34 2.74 12.19 6.93
N GLU A 35 1.53 11.86 7.38
CA GLU A 35 0.30 12.64 7.17
C GLU A 35 -0.14 12.74 5.70
N VAL A 36 0.46 11.93 4.83
CA VAL A 36 0.06 11.84 3.42
C VAL A 36 -0.42 10.42 3.10
N PRO A 37 -1.48 10.27 2.29
CA PRO A 37 -1.90 8.97 1.80
C PRO A 37 -0.79 8.36 0.95
N MET A 38 -0.41 7.13 1.26
CA MET A 38 0.61 6.40 0.53
C MET A 38 0.11 6.05 -0.87
N LYS A 39 1.00 6.09 -1.87
CA LYS A 39 0.64 5.76 -3.25
C LYS A 39 0.90 4.29 -3.55
N PRO A 40 0.00 3.60 -4.28
CA PRO A 40 0.27 2.25 -4.75
C PRO A 40 1.44 2.27 -5.73
N VAL A 41 2.46 1.47 -5.42
CA VAL A 41 3.55 1.16 -6.32
C VAL A 41 3.00 0.12 -7.28
N LYS A 42 2.78 0.51 -8.54
CA LYS A 42 2.35 -0.42 -9.60
C LYS A 42 3.30 -1.62 -9.60
N ALA A 43 2.82 -2.75 -9.06
CA ALA A 43 3.50 -4.01 -9.26
C ALA A 43 3.44 -4.27 -10.76
N LYS A 44 4.59 -4.34 -11.43
CA LYS A 44 4.63 -4.88 -12.78
C LYS A 44 4.03 -6.29 -12.66
N ALA A 45 2.86 -6.50 -13.29
CA ALA A 45 2.27 -7.82 -13.38
C ALA A 45 3.38 -8.78 -13.81
N LYS A 46 3.72 -9.74 -12.96
CA LYS A 46 4.60 -10.83 -13.38
C LYS A 46 3.87 -11.52 -14.53
N LYS A 47 4.39 -11.35 -15.75
CA LYS A 47 4.01 -12.14 -16.92
C LYS A 47 4.25 -13.61 -16.64
#